data_AF-Q6TTY8-F1
#
_entry.id   AF-Q6TTY8-F1
#
_cell.length_a   1.000
_cell.length_b   1.000
_cell.length_c   1.000
_cell.angle_alpha   90.00
_cell.angle_beta   90.00
_cell.angle_gamma   90.00
#
_symmetry.space_group_name_H-M   'P 1'
#
loop_
_entity.id
_entity.type
_entity.pdbx_description
1 polymer ?
#
loop_
_entity_poly.entity_id
_entity_poly.type
_entity_poly.pdbx_seq_one_letter_code
_entity_poly.pdbx_strand_id
1 'polypeptide(L)'
;WGPPDDGNVVMPMMPTTYSAIIKGIKEGRNGLGSIYVFGTGNGGLLNDCNYDGYANSPYTITIAAINSEDERPYFSESCPCILASTYSGGGNGSIYTTDIGKTNCTTQHSGTSASTAIASGIIALVLSANPNL
;
A
#
# COMPACT_ATOMS: atom_id res chain seq x y z
N TRP A 1 1.93 0.51 6.46
CA TRP A 1 2.02 0.01 7.85
C TRP A 1 2.25 -1.48 7.77
N GLY A 2 2.84 -2.05 8.81
CA GLY A 2 3.29 -3.43 8.80
C GLY A 2 4.33 -3.63 9.90
N PRO A 3 5.13 -4.69 9.81
CA PRO A 3 6.36 -4.84 10.59
C PRO A 3 7.31 -3.63 10.38
N PRO A 4 8.31 -3.44 11.25
CA PRO A 4 9.36 -2.45 11.02
C PRO A 4 10.13 -2.72 9.72
N ASP A 5 10.34 -1.68 8.92
CA ASP A 5 11.05 -1.75 7.64
C ASP A 5 12.58 -1.65 7.80
N ASP A 6 13.15 -2.33 8.80
CA ASP A 6 14.56 -2.19 9.20
C ASP A 6 15.51 -3.21 8.54
N GLY A 7 14.97 -4.11 7.71
CA GLY A 7 15.72 -5.12 6.97
C GLY A 7 16.15 -6.35 7.77
N ASN A 8 15.76 -6.46 9.04
CA ASN A 8 16.14 -7.58 9.90
C ASN A 8 14.95 -8.33 10.51
N VAL A 9 13.72 -7.87 10.25
CA VAL A 9 12.49 -8.47 10.74
C VAL A 9 11.81 -9.30 9.64
N VAL A 10 11.50 -10.56 9.97
CA VAL A 10 10.54 -11.37 9.21
C VAL A 10 9.34 -11.61 10.10
N MET A 11 8.17 -11.10 9.71
CA MET A 11 6.99 -11.18 10.55
C MET A 11 5.76 -11.59 9.75
N PRO A 12 5.15 -12.75 10.06
CA PRO A 12 3.92 -13.15 9.41
C PRO A 12 2.76 -12.27 9.89
N MET A 13 1.68 -12.28 9.11
CA MET A 13 0.42 -11.71 9.56
C MET A 13 -0.07 -12.46 10.81
N MET A 14 -0.44 -11.72 11.85
CA MET A 14 -0.94 -12.33 13.08
C MET A 14 -2.21 -13.16 12.79
N PRO A 15 -2.39 -14.36 13.41
CA PRO A 15 -3.51 -15.25 13.09
C PRO A 15 -4.90 -14.61 13.22
N THR A 16 -5.07 -13.70 14.17
CA THR A 16 -6.30 -12.92 14.37
C THR A 16 -6.57 -11.99 13.20
N THR A 17 -5.55 -11.27 12.73
CA THR A 17 -5.65 -10.38 11.56
C THR A 17 -5.87 -11.17 10.29
N TYR A 18 -5.18 -12.30 10.11
CA TYR A 18 -5.40 -13.21 8.98
C TYR A 18 -6.85 -13.71 8.94
N SER A 19 -7.37 -14.14 10.09
CA SER A 19 -8.78 -14.57 10.20
C SER A 19 -9.76 -13.44 9.85
N ALA A 20 -9.47 -12.20 10.26
CA ALA A 20 -10.29 -11.03 9.94
C ALA A 20 -10.25 -10.69 8.44
N ILE A 21 -9.08 -10.77 7.79
CA ILE A 21 -8.94 -10.58 6.35
C ILE A 21 -9.71 -11.66 5.59
N ILE A 22 -9.54 -12.95 5.94
CA ILE A 22 -10.27 -14.05 5.30
C ILE A 22 -11.79 -13.85 5.42
N LYS A 23 -12.27 -13.44 6.61
CA LYS A 23 -13.69 -13.12 6.80
C LYS A 23 -14.12 -11.97 5.90
N GLY A 24 -13.34 -10.90 5.82
CA GLY A 24 -13.61 -9.77 4.93
C GLY A 24 -13.64 -10.16 3.45
N ILE A 25 -12.71 -11.00 2.99
CA ILE A 25 -12.71 -11.52 1.62
C ILE A 25 -13.95 -12.37 1.33
N LYS A 26 -14.43 -13.16 2.29
CA LYS A 26 -15.58 -14.06 2.08
C LYS A 26 -16.94 -13.38 2.23
N GLU A 27 -17.06 -12.45 3.16
CA GLU A 27 -18.35 -11.90 3.61
C GLU A 27 -18.49 -10.40 3.32
N GLY A 28 -17.39 -9.69 3.11
CA GLY A 28 -17.38 -8.26 2.83
C GLY A 28 -18.06 -7.93 1.50
N ARG A 29 -18.52 -6.69 1.37
CA ARG A 29 -19.17 -6.18 0.14
C ARG A 29 -20.30 -7.11 -0.36
N ASN A 30 -21.18 -7.56 0.54
CA ASN A 30 -22.28 -8.49 0.23
C ASN A 30 -21.82 -9.81 -0.42
N GLY A 31 -20.64 -10.31 -0.02
CA GLY A 31 -20.05 -11.54 -0.54
C GLY A 31 -19.14 -11.38 -1.77
N LEU A 32 -18.95 -10.15 -2.27
CA LEU A 32 -17.96 -9.85 -3.33
C LEU A 32 -16.51 -9.80 -2.79
N GLY A 33 -16.37 -9.64 -1.48
CA GLY A 33 -15.10 -9.56 -0.79
C GLY A 33 -14.62 -8.12 -0.59
N SER A 34 -14.17 -7.85 0.64
CA SER A 34 -13.46 -6.62 0.99
C SER A 34 -12.14 -6.54 0.21
N ILE A 35 -11.71 -5.32 -0.12
CA ILE A 35 -10.45 -5.08 -0.82
C ILE A 35 -9.45 -4.48 0.16
N TYR A 36 -8.28 -5.10 0.26
CA TYR A 36 -7.18 -4.68 1.14
C TYR A 36 -6.00 -4.23 0.29
N VAL A 37 -5.58 -2.98 0.44
CA VAL A 37 -4.45 -2.39 -0.31
C VAL A 37 -3.31 -2.12 0.67
N PHE A 38 -2.12 -2.62 0.35
CA PHE A 38 -0.92 -2.46 1.17
C PHE A 38 0.22 -1.86 0.36
N GLY A 39 1.07 -1.10 1.03
CA GLY A 39 2.31 -0.60 0.43
C GLY A 39 3.42 -1.64 0.60
N THR A 40 4.45 -1.57 -0.24
CA THR A 40 5.63 -2.42 -0.11
C THR A 40 6.52 -2.11 1.10
N GLY A 41 6.23 -1.08 1.91
CA GLY A 41 7.13 -0.66 2.98
C GLY A 41 8.15 0.39 2.51
N ASN A 42 8.93 0.92 3.45
CA ASN A 42 9.82 2.06 3.25
C ASN A 42 11.30 1.73 3.55
N GLY A 43 11.66 0.45 3.64
CA GLY A 43 13.01 -0.02 3.96
C GLY A 43 13.98 0.02 2.77
N GLY A 44 13.50 0.33 1.57
CA GLY A 44 14.34 0.57 0.40
C GLY A 44 15.16 -0.64 -0.01
N LEU A 45 16.49 -0.47 -0.09
CA LEU A 45 17.44 -1.54 -0.41
C LEU A 45 17.81 -2.41 0.81
N LEU A 46 17.41 -2.00 2.01
CA LEU A 46 17.72 -2.73 3.24
C LEU A 46 16.67 -3.81 3.55
N ASN A 47 15.48 -3.71 2.96
CA ASN A 47 14.36 -4.59 3.25
C ASN A 47 13.75 -5.19 1.98
N ASP A 48 13.02 -6.29 2.12
CA ASP A 48 12.30 -6.97 1.05
C ASP A 48 10.86 -7.24 1.53
N CYS A 49 9.88 -6.69 0.83
CA CYS A 49 8.47 -6.78 1.20
C CYS A 49 7.91 -8.21 1.24
N ASN A 50 8.65 -9.20 0.74
CA ASN A 50 8.29 -10.60 0.87
C ASN A 50 8.42 -11.12 2.32
N TYR A 51 9.16 -10.40 3.18
CA TYR A 51 9.28 -10.68 4.62
C TYR A 51 8.16 -10.06 5.47
N ASP A 52 7.38 -9.15 4.89
CA ASP A 52 6.16 -8.61 5.47
C ASP A 52 4.98 -9.52 5.10
N GLY A 53 4.46 -10.26 6.09
CA GLY A 53 3.31 -11.15 5.89
C GLY A 53 2.00 -10.44 5.51
N TYR A 54 1.91 -9.12 5.66
CA TYR A 54 0.80 -8.32 5.16
C TYR A 54 0.97 -8.00 3.68
N ALA A 55 2.14 -7.53 3.25
CA ALA A 55 2.42 -7.26 1.83
C ALA A 55 2.50 -8.54 0.98
N ASN A 56 3.02 -9.64 1.52
CA ASN A 56 3.13 -10.92 0.81
C ASN A 56 1.85 -11.80 0.90
N SER A 57 0.74 -11.26 1.38
CA SER A 57 -0.51 -12.00 1.44
C SER A 57 -1.16 -12.08 0.05
N PRO A 58 -1.64 -13.24 -0.41
CA PRO A 58 -2.41 -13.31 -1.66
C PRO A 58 -3.79 -12.62 -1.55
N TYR A 59 -4.18 -12.18 -0.35
CA TYR A 59 -5.45 -11.48 -0.09
C TYR A 59 -5.30 -9.96 -0.05
N THR A 60 -4.10 -9.44 -0.35
CA THR A 60 -3.81 -8.01 -0.37
C THR A 60 -3.31 -7.58 -1.74
N ILE A 61 -3.64 -6.35 -2.13
CA ILE A 61 -3.12 -5.70 -3.33
C ILE A 61 -1.89 -4.89 -2.92
N THR A 62 -0.70 -5.37 -3.27
CA THR A 62 0.57 -4.77 -2.86
C THR A 62 1.07 -3.77 -3.90
N ILE A 63 1.26 -2.53 -3.45
CA ILE A 63 1.53 -1.36 -4.28
C ILE A 63 2.91 -0.78 -3.96
N ALA A 64 3.77 -0.73 -4.96
CA ALA A 64 5.07 -0.05 -4.88
C ALA A 64 4.93 1.45 -5.17
N ALA A 65 5.96 2.22 -4.82
CA ALA A 65 6.03 3.64 -5.15
C ALA A 65 6.91 3.90 -6.38
N ILE A 66 6.51 4.89 -7.18
CA ILE A 66 7.35 5.57 -8.18
C ILE A 66 7.32 7.08 -7.91
N ASN A 67 8.40 7.79 -8.24
CA ASN A 67 8.48 9.24 -8.11
C ASN A 67 7.93 9.97 -9.35
N SER A 68 7.98 11.30 -9.37
CA SER A 68 7.52 12.13 -10.49
C SER A 68 8.35 12.01 -11.77
N GLU A 69 9.46 11.27 -11.72
CA GLU A 69 10.37 11.00 -12.84
C GLU A 69 10.23 9.55 -13.33
N ASP A 70 9.16 8.85 -12.90
CA ASP A 70 8.87 7.44 -13.15
C ASP A 70 9.96 6.47 -12.64
N GLU A 71 10.75 6.90 -11.66
CA GLU A 71 11.82 6.11 -11.06
C GLU A 71 11.40 5.52 -9.71
N ARG A 72 12.01 4.40 -9.32
CA ARG A 72 11.82 3.83 -7.98
C ARG A 72 12.50 4.73 -6.94
N PRO A 73 11.76 5.32 -5.98
CA PRO A 73 12.35 6.11 -4.92
C PRO A 73 13.13 5.22 -3.94
N TYR A 74 14.13 5.80 -3.27
CA TYR A 74 15.08 5.06 -2.42
C TYR A 74 14.43 4.24 -1.30
N PHE A 75 13.25 4.62 -0.83
CA PHE A 75 12.51 3.95 0.24
C PHE A 75 11.64 2.79 -0.26
N SER A 76 11.24 2.75 -1.54
CA SER A 76 10.30 1.71 -2.00
C SER A 76 11.00 0.36 -2.04
N GLU A 77 10.54 -0.59 -1.23
CA GLU A 77 11.05 -1.96 -1.26
C GLU A 77 10.68 -2.67 -2.56
N SER A 78 11.52 -3.62 -2.98
CA SER A 78 11.33 -4.43 -4.18
C SER A 78 11.17 -5.88 -3.79
N CYS A 79 10.12 -6.55 -4.28
CA CYS A 79 9.90 -7.97 -4.05
C CYS A 79 8.94 -8.59 -5.09
N PRO A 80 8.85 -9.93 -5.18
CA PRO A 80 7.97 -10.59 -6.15
C PRO A 80 6.46 -10.44 -5.90
N CYS A 81 6.01 -10.03 -4.71
CA CYS A 81 4.58 -9.90 -4.40
C CYS A 81 3.96 -8.56 -4.84
N ILE A 82 4.74 -7.67 -5.47
CA ILE A 82 4.25 -6.40 -6.03
C ILE A 82 3.30 -6.66 -7.20
N LEU A 83 2.09 -6.10 -7.13
CA LEU A 83 1.11 -6.20 -8.22
C LEU A 83 1.11 -4.99 -9.14
N ALA A 84 1.38 -3.79 -8.61
CA ALA A 84 1.41 -2.55 -9.36
C ALA A 84 2.22 -1.47 -8.61
N SER A 85 2.38 -0.30 -9.24
CA SER A 85 2.92 0.90 -8.61
C SER A 85 2.06 2.13 -8.88
N THR A 86 2.16 3.11 -7.99
CA THR A 86 1.56 4.45 -8.17
C THR A 86 2.50 5.53 -7.64
N TYR A 87 2.23 6.77 -8.04
CA TYR A 87 3.05 7.93 -7.66
C TYR A 87 3.13 8.16 -6.15
N SER A 88 4.30 8.59 -5.70
CA SER A 88 4.58 9.09 -4.35
C SER A 88 5.55 10.28 -4.43
N GLY A 89 5.93 10.82 -3.27
CA GLY A 89 6.98 11.83 -3.18
C GLY A 89 8.38 11.24 -3.39
N GLY A 90 9.24 12.03 -4.03
CA GLY A 90 10.60 11.64 -4.42
C GLY A 90 11.03 12.37 -5.70
N GLY A 91 12.33 12.35 -6.00
CA GLY A 91 12.88 13.14 -7.10
C GLY A 91 12.61 14.63 -6.87
N ASN A 92 12.06 15.31 -7.88
CA ASN A 92 11.63 16.71 -7.79
C ASN A 92 10.14 16.91 -7.41
N GLY A 93 9.41 15.84 -7.05
CA GLY A 93 7.98 15.87 -6.78
C GLY A 93 7.58 15.35 -5.39
N SER A 94 6.37 15.71 -4.96
CA SER A 94 5.75 15.27 -3.71
C SER A 94 4.24 15.12 -3.88
N ILE A 95 3.59 14.43 -2.93
CA ILE A 95 2.12 14.35 -2.91
C ILE A 95 1.56 15.53 -2.11
N TYR A 96 0.67 16.27 -2.77
CA TYR A 96 -0.06 17.39 -2.19
C TYR A 96 -1.40 16.88 -1.69
N THR A 97 -1.69 17.04 -0.41
CA THR A 97 -2.93 16.53 0.19
C THR A 97 -3.28 17.30 1.46
N THR A 98 -4.45 17.01 2.04
CA THR A 98 -4.88 17.56 3.33
C THR A 98 -4.00 17.06 4.48
N ASP A 99 -3.85 17.87 5.52
CA ASP A 99 -3.05 17.55 6.71
C ASP A 99 -3.82 17.85 7.99
N ILE A 100 -3.28 17.43 9.14
CA ILE A 100 -3.88 17.61 10.47
C ILE A 100 -4.19 19.09 10.70
N GLY A 101 -5.47 19.39 10.94
CA GLY A 101 -5.99 20.74 11.12
C GLY A 101 -7.15 21.01 10.18
N LYS A 102 -8.05 21.92 10.55
CA LYS A 102 -9.33 22.13 9.81
C LYS A 102 -9.13 22.54 8.34
N THR A 103 -8.05 23.26 8.05
CA THR A 103 -7.76 23.82 6.73
C THR A 103 -6.31 23.58 6.31
N ASN A 104 -5.61 22.67 6.99
CA ASN A 104 -4.20 22.45 6.74
C ASN A 104 -4.01 21.52 5.53
N CYS A 105 -2.93 21.78 4.81
CA CYS A 105 -2.49 20.98 3.67
C CYS A 105 -1.00 20.73 3.82
N THR A 106 -0.54 19.60 3.28
CA THR A 106 0.88 19.26 3.16
C THR A 106 1.27 19.20 1.70
N THR A 107 2.48 19.69 1.42
CA THR A 107 3.16 19.59 0.12
C THR A 107 4.33 18.62 0.18
N GLN A 108 4.39 17.79 1.23
CA GLN A 108 5.55 16.95 1.55
C GLN A 108 5.17 15.50 1.81
N HIS A 109 3.93 15.08 1.51
CA HIS A 109 3.53 13.69 1.72
C HIS A 109 4.30 12.76 0.77
N SER A 110 4.81 11.65 1.31
CA SER A 110 5.71 10.72 0.64
C SER A 110 5.63 9.33 1.29
N GLY A 111 6.46 8.39 0.82
CA GLY A 111 6.48 7.00 1.25
C GLY A 111 5.51 6.13 0.45
N THR A 112 5.65 4.81 0.54
CA THR A 112 4.71 3.86 -0.08
C THR A 112 3.29 4.01 0.45
N SER A 113 3.14 4.58 1.65
CA SER A 113 1.84 4.99 2.21
C SER A 113 1.04 5.92 1.30
N ALA A 114 1.70 6.87 0.62
CA ALA A 114 1.03 7.78 -0.31
C ALA A 114 0.56 7.05 -1.58
N SER A 115 1.41 6.16 -2.11
CA SER A 115 1.08 5.29 -3.25
C SER A 115 -0.14 4.40 -2.96
N THR A 116 -0.19 3.79 -1.78
CA THR A 116 -1.32 2.95 -1.34
C THR A 116 -2.65 3.72 -1.34
N ALA A 117 -2.64 4.98 -0.87
CA ALA A 117 -3.84 5.82 -0.87
C ALA A 117 -4.32 6.14 -2.29
N ILE A 118 -3.39 6.47 -3.21
CA ILE A 118 -3.72 6.73 -4.62
C ILE A 118 -4.29 5.48 -5.29
N ALA A 119 -3.68 4.32 -5.08
CA ALA A 119 -4.17 3.05 -5.62
C ALA A 119 -5.58 2.73 -5.10
N SER A 120 -5.84 2.99 -3.82
CA SER A 120 -7.17 2.82 -3.22
C SER A 120 -8.22 3.73 -3.88
N GLY A 121 -7.84 4.97 -4.21
CA GLY A 121 -8.70 5.90 -4.96
C GLY A 121 -9.01 5.40 -6.38
N ILE A 122 -8.01 4.86 -7.09
CA ILE A 122 -8.19 4.27 -8.42
C ILE A 122 -9.12 3.05 -8.35
N ILE A 123 -8.91 2.17 -7.37
CA ILE A 123 -9.79 1.00 -7.13
C ILE A 123 -11.23 1.46 -6.86
N ALA A 124 -11.43 2.52 -6.08
CA ALA A 124 -12.77 3.06 -5.83
C ALA A 124 -13.46 3.53 -7.13
N LEU A 125 -12.72 4.16 -8.05
CA LEU A 125 -13.24 4.54 -9.37
C LEU A 125 -13.61 3.31 -10.19
N VAL A 126 -12.77 2.27 -10.20
CA VAL A 126 -13.06 1.00 -10.88
C VAL A 126 -14.34 0.35 -10.33
N LEU A 127 -14.51 0.31 -9.01
CA LEU A 127 -15.73 -0.20 -8.38
C LEU A 127 -16.96 0.68 -8.63
N SER A 128 -16.77 1.99 -8.80
CA SER A 128 -17.89 2.87 -9.18
C SER A 128 -18.41 2.57 -10.58
N ALA A 129 -17.52 2.16 -11.49
CA ALA A 129 -17.86 1.77 -12.85
C ALA A 129 -18.45 0.34 -12.92
N ASN A 130 -17.93 -0.58 -12.11
CA ASN A 130 -18.46 -1.92 -11.97
C ASN A 130 -18.51 -2.37 -10.49
N PRO A 131 -19.65 -2.15 -9.80
CA PRO A 131 -19.79 -2.49 -8.39
C PRO A 131 -19.75 -3.99 -8.08
N ASN A 132 -19.88 -4.85 -9.09
CA ASN A 132 -19.95 -6.32 -8.96
C ASN A 132 -18.58 -7.02 -9.07
N LEU A 133 -17.50 -6.26 -9.27
CA LEU A 133 -16.13 -6.77 -9.14
C LEU A 133 -15.81 -7.23 -7.72
#